data_AF-A0A1H4P1I6-F1
#
_entry.id   AF-A0A1H4P1I6-F1
#
_cell.length_a   1.000
_cell.length_b   1.000
_cell.length_c   1.000
_cell.angle_alpha   90.00
_cell.angle_beta   90.00
_cell.angle_gamma   90.00
#
_symmetry.space_group_name_H-M   'P 1'
#
loop_
_entity.id
_entity.type
_entity.pdbx_description
1 polymer ?
#
loop_
_entity_poly.entity_id
_entity_poly.type
_entity_poly.pdbx_seq_one_letter_code
_entity_poly.pdbx_strand_id
1 'polypeptide(L)'
;MSALNDTPVDTLSFEAARDELVRVVSELEQGAPTLEQSLALWERGEALAARCEEWLLGAKRRLDAARSAASDSSGASDSSGDES
;
A
#
# COMPACT_ATOMS: atom_id res chain seq x y z
N MET A 1 -0.76 12.85 25.52
CA MET A 1 0.15 13.00 24.36
C MET A 1 0.13 11.66 23.66
N SER A 2 -0.56 11.55 22.52
CA SER A 2 -0.74 10.26 21.83
C SER A 2 0.61 9.76 21.32
N ALA A 3 1.03 8.61 21.82
CA ALA A 3 2.20 7.84 21.40
C ALA A 3 2.03 7.17 20.01
N LEU A 4 1.13 7.70 19.16
CA LEU A 4 0.82 7.15 17.84
C LEU A 4 1.91 7.45 16.80
N ASN A 5 2.77 8.45 17.04
CA ASN A 5 3.70 8.94 16.02
C ASN A 5 5.13 8.37 16.12
N ASP A 6 5.47 7.54 17.10
CA ASP A 6 6.86 7.12 17.32
C ASP A 6 7.36 6.02 16.37
N THR A 7 6.45 5.24 15.76
CA THR A 7 6.87 4.17 14.84
C THR A 7 7.09 4.73 13.44
N PRO A 8 8.27 4.56 12.81
CA PRO A 8 8.50 5.00 11.44
C PRO A 8 7.56 4.27 10.46
N VAL A 9 6.84 5.02 9.63
CA VAL A 9 5.79 4.48 8.73
C VAL A 9 6.33 3.48 7.70
N ASP A 10 7.60 3.62 7.32
CA ASP A 10 8.31 2.75 6.37
C ASP A 10 8.47 1.32 6.91
N THR A 11 8.46 1.16 8.24
CA THR A 11 8.57 -0.15 8.90
C THR A 11 7.22 -0.87 9.03
N LEU A 12 6.10 -0.19 8.75
CA LEU A 12 4.77 -0.75 8.94
C LEU A 12 4.40 -1.74 7.84
N SER A 13 3.70 -2.80 8.25
CA SER A 13 2.93 -3.67 7.35
C SER A 13 1.73 -2.91 6.79
N PHE A 14 1.16 -3.40 5.68
CA PHE A 14 -0.04 -2.80 5.09
C PHE A 14 -1.20 -2.68 6.08
N GLU A 15 -1.49 -3.75 6.83
CA GLU A 15 -2.59 -3.77 7.80
C GLU A 15 -2.35 -2.80 8.94
N ALA A 16 -1.13 -2.75 9.48
CA ALA A 16 -0.77 -1.80 10.54
C ALA A 16 -0.88 -0.35 10.06
N ALA A 17 -0.37 -0.05 8.86
CA ALA A 17 -0.46 1.29 8.28
C ALA A 17 -1.92 1.72 8.03
N ARG A 18 -2.75 0.80 7.52
CA ARG A 18 -4.20 1.04 7.32
C ARG A 18 -4.91 1.30 8.65
N ASP A 19 -4.69 0.45 9.65
CA ASP A 19 -5.39 0.55 10.93
C ASP A 19 -5.02 1.85 11.66
N GLU A 20 -3.75 2.25 11.57
CA GLU A 20 -3.29 3.54 12.09
C GLU A 20 -3.92 4.71 11.31
N LEU A 21 -4.00 4.63 9.98
CA LEU A 21 -4.63 5.67 9.16
C LEU A 21 -6.10 5.88 9.53
N VAL A 22 -6.85 4.78 9.75
CA VAL A 22 -8.24 4.84 10.22
C VAL A 22 -8.35 5.56 11.57
N ARG A 23 -7.41 5.31 12.50
CA ARG A 23 -7.37 6.01 13.78
C ARG A 23 -7.09 7.50 13.61
N VAL A 24 -6.10 7.86 12.80
CA VAL A 24 -5.74 9.26 12.51
C VAL A 24 -6.94 10.03 11.94
N VAL A 25 -7.64 9.44 10.95
CA VAL A 25 -8.85 10.04 10.37
C VAL A 25 -9.94 10.20 11.43
N SER A 26 -10.18 9.17 12.25
CA SER A 26 -11.18 9.24 13.31
C SER A 26 -10.87 10.33 14.34
N GLU A 27 -9.59 10.54 14.69
CA GLU A 27 -9.18 11.61 15.61
C GLU A 27 -9.37 13.01 15.00
N LEU A 28 -9.10 13.17 13.69
CA LEU A 28 -9.37 14.41 12.96
C LEU A 28 -10.86 14.73 12.89
N GLU A 29 -11.70 13.74 12.61
CA GLU A 29 -13.16 13.89 12.49
C GLU A 29 -13.85 14.24 13.81
N GLN A 30 -13.26 13.86 14.95
CA GLN A 30 -13.80 14.19 16.27
C GLN A 30 -13.72 15.68 16.61
N GLY A 31 -12.92 16.48 15.87
CA GLY A 31 -12.85 17.94 16.03
C GLY A 31 -12.31 18.43 17.37
N ALA A 32 -11.70 17.54 18.17
CA ALA A 32 -11.07 17.84 19.45
C ALA A 32 -9.59 18.30 19.40
N PRO A 33 -8.79 18.12 18.32
CA PRO A 33 -7.38 18.52 18.34
C PRO A 33 -7.19 20.03 18.17
N THR A 34 -6.12 20.57 18.77
CA THR A 34 -5.65 21.93 18.42
C THR A 34 -5.18 21.99 16.97
N LEU A 35 -4.90 23.19 16.46
CA LEU A 35 -4.39 23.36 15.08
C LEU A 35 -3.08 22.58 14.87
N GLU A 36 -2.13 22.68 15.78
CA GLU A 36 -0.83 21.98 15.70
C GLU A 36 -1.01 20.47 15.73
N GLN A 37 -1.94 19.97 16.54
CA GLN A 37 -2.27 18.55 16.60
C GLN A 37 -2.96 18.07 15.32
N SER A 38 -3.87 18.89 14.77
CA SER A 38 -4.54 18.61 13.50
C SER A 38 -3.55 18.51 12.35
N LEU A 39 -2.54 19.40 12.32
CA LEU A 39 -1.47 19.36 11.32
C LEU A 39 -0.60 18.10 11.47
N ALA A 40 -0.19 17.76 12.70
CA ALA A 40 0.62 16.57 12.95
C ALA A 40 -0.13 15.27 12.59
N LEU A 41 -1.43 15.20 12.87
CA LEU A 41 -2.29 14.09 12.46
C LEU A 41 -2.43 14.03 10.94
N TRP A 42 -2.63 15.16 10.28
CA TRP A 42 -2.72 15.21 8.82
C TRP A 42 -1.42 14.73 8.14
N GLU A 43 -0.26 15.25 8.56
CA GLU A 43 1.05 14.83 8.02
C GLU A 43 1.30 13.33 8.23
N ARG A 44 0.92 12.80 9.41
CA ARG A 44 0.99 11.37 9.70
C ARG A 44 0.05 10.57 8.79
N GLY A 45 -1.17 11.05 8.58
CA GLY A 45 -2.15 10.44 7.68
C GLY A 45 -1.66 10.35 6.24
N GLU A 46 -1.07 11.42 5.71
CA GLU A 46 -0.47 11.44 4.37
C GLU A 46 0.66 10.41 4.24
N ALA A 47 1.54 10.33 5.25
CA ALA A 47 2.63 9.36 5.26
C ALA A 47 2.13 7.91 5.29
N LEU A 48 1.08 7.62 6.06
CA LEU A 48 0.45 6.31 6.13
C LEU A 48 -0.27 5.94 4.82
N ALA A 49 -0.94 6.92 4.19
CA ALA A 49 -1.60 6.72 2.89
C ALA A 49 -0.58 6.38 1.79
N ALA A 50 0.53 7.13 1.72
CA ALA A 50 1.63 6.85 0.80
C ALA A 50 2.19 5.44 0.99
N ARG A 51 2.41 5.03 2.26
CA ARG A 51 2.87 3.67 2.58
C ARG A 51 1.90 2.59 2.10
N CYS A 52 0.60 2.81 2.29
CA CYS A 52 -0.43 1.87 1.81
C CYS A 52 -0.41 1.76 0.28
N GLU A 53 -0.26 2.88 -0.43
CA GLU A 53 -0.16 2.90 -1.89
C GLU A 53 1.07 2.14 -2.40
N GLU A 54 2.24 2.31 -1.77
CA GLU A 54 3.46 1.57 -2.11
C GLU A 54 3.26 0.05 -2.03
N TRP A 55 2.60 -0.42 -0.98
CA TRP A 55 2.27 -1.84 -0.80
C TRP A 55 1.35 -2.35 -1.92
N LEU A 56 0.29 -1.60 -2.23
CA LEU A 56 -0.67 -1.97 -3.27
C LEU A 56 -0.03 -1.98 -4.66
N LEU A 57 0.78 -0.97 -4.98
CA LEU A 57 1.51 -0.89 -6.24
C LEU A 57 2.55 -2.02 -6.36
N GLY A 58 3.25 -2.34 -5.26
CA GLY A 58 4.14 -3.49 -5.18
C GLY A 58 3.41 -4.81 -5.46
N ALA A 59 2.26 -5.02 -4.79
CA ALA A 59 1.45 -6.22 -4.99
C ALA A 59 0.96 -6.35 -6.45
N LYS A 60 0.49 -5.26 -7.05
CA LYS A 60 0.05 -5.22 -8.45
C LYS A 60 1.19 -5.59 -9.40
N ARG A 61 2.37 -5.00 -9.25
CA ARG A 61 3.55 -5.33 -10.07
C ARG A 61 3.92 -6.81 -10.03
N ARG A 62 3.86 -7.44 -8.85
CA ARG A 62 4.12 -8.89 -8.72
C ARG A 62 3.08 -9.73 -9.45
N LEU A 63 1.80 -9.35 -9.36
CA LEU A 63 0.71 -10.04 -10.05
C LEU A 63 0.88 -9.96 -11.58
N ASP A 64 1.19 -8.76 -12.08
CA ASP A 64 1.39 -8.53 -13.51
C ASP A 64 2.59 -9.34 -14.03
N ALA A 65 3.71 -9.36 -13.30
CA ALA A 65 4.87 -10.17 -13.64
C ALA A 65 4.56 -11.68 -13.67
N ALA A 66 3.79 -12.19 -12.70
CA ALA A 66 3.39 -13.59 -12.66
C ALA A 66 2.47 -13.97 -13.84
N ARG A 67 1.59 -13.05 -14.27
CA ARG A 67 0.72 -13.25 -15.44
C ARG A 67 1.50 -13.29 -16.74
N SER A 68 2.45 -12.37 -16.94
CA SER A 68 3.32 -12.37 -18.13
C SER A 68 4.19 -13.63 -18.22
N ALA A 69 4.75 -14.08 -17.09
CA ALA A 69 5.52 -15.32 -17.07
C ALA A 69 4.67 -16.56 -17.42
N ALA A 70 3.41 -16.59 -17.00
CA ALA A 70 2.48 -17.66 -17.35
C ALA A 70 2.13 -17.66 -18.85
N SER A 71 1.91 -16.49 -19.47
CA SER A 71 1.61 -16.40 -20.91
C SER A 71 2.78 -16.82 -21.79
N ASP A 72 4.01 -16.45 -21.42
CA ASP A 72 5.22 -16.82 -22.17
C ASP A 72 5.47 -18.34 -22.13
N SER A 73 5.10 -19.00 -21.02
CA SER A 73 5.22 -20.46 -20.87
C SER A 73 4.22 -21.25 -21.73
N SER A 74 3.09 -20.67 -22.11
CA SER A 74 2.06 -21.33 -22.94
C SER A 74 2.26 -21.14 -24.45
N GLY A 75 3.03 -20.13 -24.87
CA GLY A 75 3.31 -19.86 -26.29
C GLY A 75 4.41 -20.74 -26.91
N ALA A 76 5.16 -21.48 -26.11
CA ALA A 76 6.27 -22.32 -26.57
C ALA A 76 5.86 -23.77 -26.97
N SER A 77 4.57 -24.10 -26.89
CA SER A 77 4.05 -25.47 -27.14
C SER A 77 3.28 -25.65 -28.47
N ASP A 78 3.19 -24.64 -29.33
CA ASP A 78 2.38 -24.69 -30.58
C ASP A 78 3.16 -24.33 -31.85
N SER A 79 4.39 -24.84 -32.01
CA SER A 79 5.16 -24.69 -33.27
C SER A 79 5.76 -26.00 -33.79
N SER A 80 5.08 -27.13 -33.58
CA SER A 80 5.47 -28.42 -34.18
C SER A 80 4.31 -29.05 -34.97
N GLY A 81 4.41 -29.01 -36.29
CA GLY A 81 3.52 -29.68 -37.25
C GLY A 81 2.81 -28.64 -38.11
N ASP A 82 2.96 -28.59 -39.43
CA ASP A 82 3.20 -29.65 -40.40
C ASP A 82 3.63 -28.94 -41.71
N GLU A 83 4.84 -29.18 -42.20
CA GLU A 83 5.27 -28.76 -43.53
C GLU A 83 5.41 -30.03 -44.37
N SER A 84 4.46 -30.26 -45.28
CA SER A 84 4.49 -31.32 -46.31
C SER A 84 3.69 -30.91 -47.54
#